data_AF-A0A7V1WZU4-F1
#
_entry.id   AF-A0A7V1WZU4-F1
#
_cell.length_a   1.000
_cell.length_b   1.000
_cell.length_c   1.000
_cell.angle_alpha   90.00
_cell.angle_beta   90.00
_cell.angle_gamma   90.00
#
_symmetry.space_group_name_H-M   'P 1'
#
loop_
_entity.id
_entity.type
_entity.pdbx_description
1 polymer ?
#
loop_
_entity_poly.entity_id
_entity_poly.type
_entity_poly.pdbx_seq_one_letter_code
_entity_poly.pdbx_strand_id
1 'polypeptide(L)'
;MHPYLIRLGIPLAVQDFFLPYLQMDNGGNLLFDYRDGFEHYGMAYHRVPASDHYWTAGDPLLCREVIITGSAMEAIAYLALHRHRYPAMDGLLFLSTGNRINMPQLNRIRRYSKGKVCTLVFENSLLGHIADLKIAAGIRKIPVAVFAEPDTRLHIRFRLQDYWFDADDFSLNRFEKVTGFRFAIRTAKSISALTFLHQLKAGPFNPNL
;
A
#
# COMPACT_ATOMS: atom_id res chain seq x y z
N MET A 1 -18.16 16.39 -2.87
CA MET A 1 -17.62 15.75 -1.65
C MET A 1 -18.34 14.43 -1.44
N HIS A 2 -17.62 13.36 -1.09
CA HIS A 2 -18.23 12.03 -0.92
C HIS A 2 -18.59 11.78 0.56
N PRO A 3 -19.84 11.39 0.91
CA PRO A 3 -20.27 11.25 2.30
C PRO A 3 -19.39 10.32 3.15
N TYR A 4 -18.92 9.21 2.58
CA TYR A 4 -18.03 8.28 3.30
C TYR A 4 -16.64 8.87 3.57
N LEU A 5 -16.12 9.70 2.67
CA LEU A 5 -14.80 10.30 2.85
C LEU A 5 -14.87 11.42 3.90
N ILE A 6 -15.95 12.21 3.89
CA ILE A 6 -16.25 13.18 4.95
C ILE A 6 -16.34 12.47 6.30
N ARG A 7 -17.08 11.36 6.38
CA ARG A 7 -17.24 10.60 7.63
C ARG A 7 -15.94 10.05 8.18
N LEU A 8 -15.00 9.69 7.32
CA LEU A 8 -13.64 9.27 7.71
C LEU A 8 -12.72 10.44 8.08
N GLY A 9 -13.20 11.68 8.02
CA GLY A 9 -12.41 12.88 8.28
C GLY A 9 -11.33 13.12 7.22
N ILE A 10 -11.58 12.72 5.96
CA ILE A 10 -10.61 12.89 4.88
C ILE A 10 -10.66 14.35 4.39
N PRO A 11 -9.55 15.10 4.41
CA PRO A 11 -9.53 16.50 3.99
C PRO A 11 -9.97 16.70 2.53
N LEU A 12 -10.63 17.82 2.24
CA LEU A 12 -11.14 18.14 0.90
C LEU A 12 -10.07 18.02 -0.20
N ALA A 13 -8.89 18.62 0.02
CA ALA A 13 -7.81 18.54 -0.96
C ALA A 13 -7.37 17.10 -1.29
N VAL A 14 -7.48 16.18 -0.31
CA VAL A 14 -7.19 14.74 -0.54
C VAL A 14 -8.33 14.09 -1.31
N GLN A 15 -9.59 14.43 -1.01
CA GLN A 15 -10.74 13.97 -1.79
C GLN A 15 -10.63 14.43 -3.25
N ASP A 16 -10.30 15.71 -3.48
CA ASP A 16 -10.17 16.29 -4.82
C ASP A 16 -9.07 15.62 -5.64
N PHE A 17 -7.94 15.28 -5.00
CA PHE A 17 -6.86 14.53 -5.65
C PHE A 17 -7.32 13.15 -6.12
N PHE A 18 -8.11 12.42 -5.33
CA PHE A 18 -8.52 11.05 -5.66
C PHE A 18 -9.82 10.96 -6.47
N LEU A 19 -10.63 12.02 -6.53
CA LEU A 19 -11.93 12.04 -7.19
C LEU A 19 -11.91 11.55 -8.65
N PRO A 20 -10.91 11.92 -9.49
CA PRO A 20 -10.84 11.42 -10.87
C PRO A 20 -10.55 9.92 -11.00
N TYR A 21 -10.12 9.27 -9.92
CA TYR A 21 -9.63 7.88 -9.93
C TYR A 21 -10.57 6.91 -9.22
N LEU A 22 -11.76 7.37 -8.82
CA LEU A 22 -12.78 6.54 -8.19
C LEU A 22 -14.11 6.70 -8.93
N GLN A 23 -14.96 5.70 -8.77
CA GLN A 23 -16.33 5.69 -9.29
C GLN A 23 -17.29 5.44 -8.13
N MET A 24 -18.59 5.60 -8.39
CA MET A 24 -19.64 5.28 -7.44
C MET A 24 -20.60 4.27 -8.07
N ASP A 25 -21.05 3.29 -7.28
CA ASP A 25 -22.15 2.43 -7.68
C ASP A 25 -23.51 3.09 -7.39
N ASN A 26 -24.60 2.44 -7.83
CA ASN A 26 -25.97 2.91 -7.60
C ASN A 26 -26.35 3.01 -6.11
N GLY A 27 -25.63 2.31 -5.22
CA GLY A 27 -25.81 2.36 -3.78
C GLY A 27 -24.95 3.42 -3.09
N GLY A 28 -24.16 4.20 -3.83
CA GLY A 28 -23.25 5.19 -3.29
C GLY A 28 -21.97 4.61 -2.68
N ASN A 29 -21.64 3.34 -2.96
CA ASN A 29 -20.35 2.77 -2.56
C ASN A 29 -19.25 3.26 -3.48
N LEU A 30 -18.05 3.41 -2.93
CA LEU A 30 -16.85 3.75 -3.69
C LEU A 30 -16.36 2.51 -4.44
N LEU A 31 -16.07 2.70 -5.72
CA LEU A 31 -15.50 1.69 -6.61
C LEU A 31 -14.13 2.16 -7.11
N PHE A 32 -13.16 1.27 -7.06
CA PHE A 32 -11.83 1.50 -7.63
C PHE A 32 -11.54 0.42 -8.67
N ASP A 33 -11.26 0.85 -9.90
CA ASP A 33 -11.09 -0.03 -11.05
C ASP A 33 -9.65 -0.58 -11.12
N TYR A 34 -9.52 -1.90 -10.99
CA TYR A 34 -8.27 -2.64 -11.21
C TYR A 34 -8.22 -3.27 -12.60
N ARG A 35 -9.14 -2.90 -13.52
CA ARG A 35 -9.34 -3.40 -14.89
C ARG A 35 -9.96 -4.80 -15.00
N ASP A 36 -9.50 -5.74 -14.19
CA ASP A 36 -10.03 -7.12 -14.14
C ASP A 36 -10.88 -7.39 -12.88
N GLY A 37 -11.09 -6.35 -12.07
CA GLY A 37 -11.88 -6.40 -10.86
C GLY A 37 -12.02 -5.02 -10.23
N PHE A 38 -12.85 -4.94 -9.19
CA PHE A 38 -13.09 -3.70 -8.47
C PHE A 38 -12.83 -3.88 -6.99
N GLU A 39 -12.21 -2.88 -6.37
CA GLU A 39 -12.32 -2.68 -4.94
C GLU A 39 -13.61 -1.95 -4.63
N HIS A 40 -14.38 -2.50 -3.70
CA HIS A 40 -15.63 -1.92 -3.22
C HIS A 40 -15.47 -1.47 -1.79
N TYR A 41 -15.73 -0.20 -1.53
CA TYR A 41 -15.76 0.33 -0.17
C TYR A 41 -17.12 0.96 0.12
N GLY A 42 -17.85 0.33 1.02
CA GLY A 42 -19.16 0.77 1.51
C GLY A 42 -19.19 0.88 3.03
N MET A 43 -20.33 1.30 3.56
CA MET A 43 -20.50 1.45 5.01
C MET A 43 -20.41 0.11 5.77
N ALA A 44 -20.87 -0.99 5.16
CA ALA A 44 -20.94 -2.30 5.82
C ALA A 44 -19.80 -3.25 5.44
N TYR A 45 -19.04 -2.97 4.37
CA TYR A 45 -18.04 -3.89 3.86
C TYR A 45 -16.92 -3.18 3.09
N HIS A 46 -15.77 -3.84 3.04
CA HIS A 46 -14.65 -3.47 2.20
C HIS A 46 -14.15 -4.73 1.51
N ARG A 47 -14.26 -4.77 0.17
CA ARG A 47 -13.81 -5.90 -0.64
C ARG A 47 -12.69 -5.44 -1.55
N VAL A 48 -11.49 -5.99 -1.35
CA VAL A 48 -10.32 -5.74 -2.20
C VAL A 48 -10.18 -6.91 -3.18
N PRO A 49 -9.96 -6.67 -4.49
CA PRO A 49 -9.88 -7.74 -5.48
C PRO A 49 -8.52 -8.46 -5.41
N ALA A 50 -8.51 -9.73 -5.81
CA ALA A 50 -7.29 -10.40 -6.25
C ALA A 50 -7.16 -10.17 -7.76
N SER A 51 -6.25 -9.29 -8.16
CA SER A 51 -6.12 -8.77 -9.54
C SER A 51 -4.73 -9.03 -10.11
N ASP A 52 -4.62 -9.18 -11.44
CA ASP A 52 -3.35 -9.20 -12.18
C ASP A 52 -2.89 -7.80 -12.64
N HIS A 53 -3.61 -6.79 -12.16
CA HIS A 53 -3.44 -5.38 -12.43
C HIS A 53 -3.42 -4.59 -11.12
N TYR A 54 -3.28 -3.28 -11.21
CA TYR A 54 -3.29 -2.39 -10.06
C TYR A 54 -4.22 -1.22 -10.34
N TRP A 55 -4.83 -0.72 -9.28
CA TRP A 55 -5.42 0.60 -9.31
C TRP A 55 -4.32 1.66 -9.25
N THR A 56 -4.54 2.80 -9.88
CA THR A 56 -3.55 3.88 -9.99
C THR A 56 -4.20 5.24 -9.80
N ALA A 57 -3.50 6.16 -9.12
CA ALA A 57 -3.90 7.55 -9.00
C ALA A 57 -2.67 8.48 -9.06
N GLY A 58 -2.77 9.56 -9.83
CA GLY A 58 -1.67 10.48 -10.13
C GLY A 58 -1.02 10.22 -11.49
N ASP A 59 -0.08 11.09 -11.87
CA ASP A 59 0.58 11.04 -13.17
C ASP A 59 1.93 10.28 -13.09
N PRO A 60 2.08 9.14 -13.79
CA PRO A 60 3.31 8.36 -13.78
C PRO A 60 4.51 9.05 -14.45
N LEU A 61 4.29 10.07 -15.29
CA LEU A 61 5.35 10.83 -15.96
C LEU A 61 5.90 11.96 -15.09
N LEU A 62 5.04 12.62 -14.31
CA LEU A 62 5.41 13.76 -13.47
C LEU A 62 5.78 13.38 -12.04
N CYS A 63 5.45 12.16 -11.59
CA CYS A 63 5.68 11.78 -10.21
C CYS A 63 7.17 11.66 -9.84
N ARG A 64 7.48 12.07 -8.60
CA ARG A 64 8.79 11.95 -7.95
C ARG A 64 8.81 10.84 -6.90
N GLU A 65 7.64 10.49 -6.39
CA GLU A 65 7.44 9.43 -5.41
C GLU A 65 6.32 8.48 -5.85
N VAL A 66 6.59 7.18 -5.74
CA VAL A 66 5.64 6.10 -5.98
C VAL A 66 5.28 5.48 -4.64
N ILE A 67 4.01 5.55 -4.28
CA ILE A 67 3.45 5.01 -3.04
C ILE A 67 2.66 3.76 -3.40
N ILE A 68 3.03 2.63 -2.82
CA ILE A 68 2.45 1.33 -3.15
C ILE A 68 1.69 0.80 -1.94
N THR A 69 0.41 0.47 -2.13
CA THR A 69 -0.50 0.05 -1.06
C THR A 69 -1.17 -1.30 -1.38
N GLY A 70 -1.79 -1.91 -0.38
CA GLY A 70 -2.62 -3.11 -0.58
C GLY A 70 -4.04 -2.82 -1.05
N SER A 71 -4.56 -1.61 -0.80
CA SER A 71 -5.89 -1.17 -1.26
C SER A 71 -5.88 0.32 -1.63
N ALA A 72 -6.82 0.73 -2.48
CA ALA A 72 -7.00 2.13 -2.85
C ALA A 72 -7.48 2.96 -1.65
N MET A 73 -8.34 2.40 -0.80
CA MET A 73 -8.74 3.08 0.44
C MET A 73 -7.57 3.26 1.42
N GLU A 74 -6.60 2.34 1.45
CA GLU A 74 -5.38 2.51 2.24
C GLU A 74 -4.51 3.66 1.70
N ALA A 75 -4.45 3.85 0.38
CA ALA A 75 -3.76 4.99 -0.24
C ALA A 75 -4.39 6.32 0.18
N ILE A 76 -5.72 6.42 0.14
CA ILE A 76 -6.46 7.61 0.57
C ILE A 76 -6.21 7.87 2.05
N ALA A 77 -6.31 6.84 2.90
CA ALA A 77 -6.13 6.96 4.33
C ALA A 77 -4.71 7.41 4.71
N TYR A 78 -3.70 6.82 4.06
CA TYR A 78 -2.30 7.20 4.24
C TYR A 78 -2.08 8.68 3.91
N LEU A 79 -2.56 9.15 2.76
CA LEU A 79 -2.39 10.54 2.35
C LEU A 79 -3.12 11.51 3.28
N ALA A 80 -4.32 11.16 3.74
CA ALA A 80 -5.08 11.96 4.70
C ALA A 80 -4.29 12.19 6.00
N LEU A 81 -3.75 11.11 6.59
CA LEU A 81 -2.99 11.18 7.85
C LEU A 81 -1.60 11.84 7.68
N HIS A 82 -1.05 11.82 6.46
CA HIS A 82 0.28 12.37 6.16
C HIS A 82 0.23 13.62 5.29
N ARG A 83 -0.92 14.29 5.16
CA ARG A 83 -1.10 15.45 4.26
C ARG A 83 -0.08 16.56 4.51
N HIS A 84 0.35 16.74 5.75
CA HIS A 84 1.38 17.71 6.15
C HIS A 84 2.76 17.43 5.50
N ARG A 85 3.06 16.18 5.15
CA ARG A 85 4.32 15.79 4.47
C ARG A 85 4.30 16.06 2.97
N TYR A 86 3.11 16.25 2.40
CA TYR A 86 2.89 16.39 0.97
C TYR A 86 2.18 17.71 0.68
N PRO A 87 2.87 18.87 0.79
CA PRO A 87 2.26 20.18 0.53
C PRO A 87 1.68 20.28 -0.88
N ALA A 88 2.36 19.68 -1.87
CA ALA A 88 1.89 19.50 -3.25
C ALA A 88 1.75 18.01 -3.56
N MET A 89 0.60 17.61 -4.12
CA MET A 89 0.26 16.21 -4.41
C MET A 89 0.57 15.78 -5.85
N ASP A 90 0.84 16.72 -6.75
CA ASP A 90 1.11 16.46 -8.18
C ASP A 90 2.34 15.58 -8.42
N GLY A 91 3.26 15.54 -7.46
CA GLY A 91 4.45 14.69 -7.50
C GLY A 91 4.23 13.24 -7.04
N LEU A 92 3.01 12.85 -6.69
CA LEU A 92 2.69 11.54 -6.13
C LEU A 92 2.06 10.63 -7.18
N LEU A 93 2.47 9.37 -7.18
CA LEU A 93 1.78 8.28 -7.87
C LEU A 93 1.44 7.21 -6.86
N PHE A 94 0.16 6.91 -6.70
CA PHE A 94 -0.34 5.80 -5.90
C PHE A 94 -0.61 4.60 -6.78
N LEU A 95 -0.19 3.42 -6.32
CA LEU A 95 -0.46 2.13 -6.93
C LEU A 95 -1.01 1.19 -5.86
N SER A 96 -2.14 0.55 -6.10
CA SER A 96 -2.65 -0.48 -5.20
C SER A 96 -2.58 -1.86 -5.84
N THR A 97 -1.96 -2.83 -5.15
CA THR A 97 -1.78 -4.19 -5.68
C THR A 97 -3.00 -5.10 -5.50
N GLY A 98 -3.94 -4.69 -4.65
CA GLY A 98 -5.01 -5.59 -4.20
C GLY A 98 -4.46 -6.74 -3.34
N ASN A 99 -5.25 -7.81 -3.22
CA ASN A 99 -4.97 -8.95 -2.35
C ASN A 99 -3.95 -9.95 -2.90
N ARG A 100 -3.43 -9.73 -4.12
CA ARG A 100 -2.48 -10.64 -4.77
C ARG A 100 -1.31 -9.85 -5.35
N ILE A 101 -0.10 -10.32 -5.05
CA ILE A 101 1.13 -9.83 -5.67
C ILE A 101 1.54 -10.82 -6.77
N ASN A 102 1.74 -10.34 -7.98
CA ASN A 102 2.19 -11.16 -9.11
C ASN A 102 3.29 -10.48 -9.95
N MET A 103 3.97 -11.27 -10.77
CA MET A 103 5.08 -10.80 -11.59
C MET A 103 4.70 -9.74 -12.64
N PRO A 104 3.54 -9.82 -13.33
CA PRO A 104 3.08 -8.75 -14.22
C PRO A 104 2.96 -7.38 -13.53
N GLN A 105 2.34 -7.32 -12.35
CA GLN A 105 2.26 -6.10 -11.54
C GLN A 105 3.66 -5.60 -11.17
N LEU A 106 4.52 -6.46 -10.60
CA LEU A 106 5.87 -6.08 -10.16
C LEU A 106 6.73 -5.53 -11.31
N ASN A 107 6.62 -6.11 -12.51
CA ASN A 107 7.32 -5.62 -13.70
C ASN A 107 6.87 -4.20 -14.11
N ARG A 108 5.58 -3.88 -13.95
CA ARG A 108 5.03 -2.54 -14.22
C ARG A 108 5.42 -1.54 -13.14
N ILE A 109 5.24 -1.90 -11.87
CA ILE A 109 5.64 -1.10 -10.71
C ILE A 109 7.12 -0.71 -10.83
N ARG A 110 7.99 -1.66 -11.15
CA ARG A 110 9.43 -1.41 -11.37
C ARG A 110 9.70 -0.35 -12.44
N ARG A 111 8.93 -0.32 -13.52
CA ARG A 111 9.10 0.70 -14.57
C ARG A 111 8.72 2.07 -14.04
N TYR A 112 7.64 2.17 -13.28
CA TYR A 112 7.22 3.43 -12.69
C TYR A 112 8.13 3.92 -11.57
N SER A 113 8.73 3.03 -10.77
CA SER A 113 9.61 3.38 -9.65
C SER A 113 11.07 3.63 -10.05
N LYS A 114 11.45 3.44 -11.31
CA LYS A 114 12.83 3.65 -11.77
C LYS A 114 13.25 5.12 -11.56
N GLY A 115 14.27 5.33 -10.72
CA GLY A 115 14.82 6.65 -10.43
C GLY A 115 13.97 7.51 -9.50
N LYS A 116 12.91 6.96 -8.90
CA LYS A 116 11.98 7.66 -8.03
C LYS A 116 12.09 7.18 -6.60
N VAL A 117 11.60 8.00 -5.67
CA VAL A 117 11.37 7.54 -4.29
C VAL A 117 10.25 6.50 -4.33
N CYS A 118 10.40 5.44 -3.55
CA CYS A 118 9.39 4.39 -3.43
C CYS A 118 9.05 4.20 -1.94
N THR A 119 7.77 4.22 -1.63
CA THR A 119 7.25 4.03 -0.27
C THR A 119 6.19 2.92 -0.28
N LEU A 120 6.40 1.89 0.54
CA LEU A 120 5.46 0.78 0.71
C LEU A 120 4.58 1.02 1.93
N VAL A 121 3.28 0.90 1.74
CA VAL A 121 2.24 1.21 2.73
C VAL A 121 1.30 0.02 2.82
N PHE A 122 1.77 -1.00 3.53
CA PHE A 122 1.02 -2.22 3.81
C PHE A 122 0.69 -2.29 5.30
N GLU A 123 -0.22 -3.19 5.65
CA GLU A 123 -0.64 -3.40 7.03
C GLU A 123 0.54 -3.67 7.98
N ASN A 124 0.34 -3.31 9.24
CA ASN A 124 1.25 -3.59 10.33
C ASN A 124 0.99 -5.00 10.88
N SER A 125 1.27 -5.99 10.05
CA SER A 125 1.16 -7.42 10.34
C SER A 125 2.34 -8.16 9.70
N LEU A 126 2.53 -9.43 10.07
CA LEU A 126 3.47 -10.32 9.40
C LEU A 126 3.27 -10.35 7.88
N LEU A 127 2.02 -10.48 7.41
CA LEU A 127 1.71 -10.52 5.98
C LEU A 127 2.06 -9.20 5.29
N GLY A 128 1.77 -8.07 5.94
CA GLY A 128 2.15 -6.75 5.42
C GLY A 128 3.67 -6.55 5.35
N HIS A 129 4.43 -7.07 6.32
CA HIS A 129 5.90 -7.04 6.29
C HIS A 129 6.47 -8.00 5.23
N ILE A 130 5.85 -9.15 5.00
CA ILE A 130 6.22 -10.06 3.90
C ILE A 130 5.92 -9.42 2.54
N ALA A 131 4.79 -8.73 2.40
CA ALA A 131 4.43 -7.98 1.20
C ALA A 131 5.48 -6.91 0.89
N ASP A 132 5.94 -6.17 1.92
CA ASP A 132 7.02 -5.18 1.76
C ASP A 132 8.28 -5.82 1.16
N LEU A 133 8.74 -6.95 1.72
CA LEU A 133 9.91 -7.66 1.21
C LEU A 133 9.71 -8.16 -0.23
N LYS A 134 8.57 -8.80 -0.52
CA LYS A 134 8.27 -9.35 -1.85
C LYS A 134 8.24 -8.26 -2.91
N ILE A 135 7.61 -7.12 -2.61
CA ILE A 135 7.54 -5.99 -3.54
C ILE A 135 8.90 -5.32 -3.70
N ALA A 136 9.62 -5.08 -2.61
CA ALA A 136 10.97 -4.50 -2.66
C ALA A 136 11.92 -5.36 -3.52
N ALA A 137 11.90 -6.67 -3.30
CA ALA A 137 12.67 -7.64 -4.08
C ALA A 137 12.24 -7.68 -5.55
N GLY A 138 10.93 -7.66 -5.81
CA GLY A 138 10.37 -7.60 -7.17
C GLY A 138 10.78 -6.35 -7.95
N ILE A 139 10.76 -5.19 -7.30
CA ILE A 139 11.22 -3.91 -7.88
C ILE A 139 12.72 -4.00 -8.22
N ARG A 140 13.53 -4.58 -7.33
CA ARG A 140 14.99 -4.73 -7.55
C ARG A 140 15.38 -5.93 -8.44
N LYS A 141 14.41 -6.73 -8.90
CA LYS A 141 14.62 -7.98 -9.66
C LYS A 141 15.48 -9.01 -8.91
N ILE A 142 15.30 -9.11 -7.60
CA ILE A 142 16.05 -10.06 -6.78
C ILE A 142 15.09 -11.17 -6.36
N PRO A 143 15.40 -12.44 -6.66
CA PRO A 143 14.59 -13.56 -6.20
C PRO A 143 14.59 -13.64 -4.67
N VAL A 144 13.41 -13.84 -4.09
CA VAL A 144 13.23 -14.11 -2.67
C VAL A 144 12.11 -15.12 -2.46
N ALA A 145 12.39 -16.17 -1.70
CA ALA A 145 11.39 -17.13 -1.25
C ALA A 145 11.19 -16.97 0.25
N VAL A 146 9.94 -17.06 0.69
CA VAL A 146 9.54 -16.89 2.09
C VAL A 146 8.67 -18.10 2.41
N PHE A 147 9.03 -18.81 3.46
CA PHE A 147 8.35 -19.99 3.96
C PHE A 147 7.94 -19.71 5.40
N ALA A 148 6.67 -19.96 5.72
CA ALA A 148 6.17 -19.90 7.08
C ALA A 148 6.33 -21.28 7.72
N GLU A 149 7.04 -21.34 8.84
CA GLU A 149 7.24 -22.57 9.60
C GLU A 149 6.22 -22.67 10.74
N PRO A 150 5.89 -23.88 11.23
CA PRO A 150 4.91 -24.09 12.31
C PRO A 150 5.23 -23.34 13.62
N ASP A 151 6.51 -23.15 13.93
CA ASP A 151 6.98 -22.58 15.20
C ASP A 151 7.07 -21.04 15.17
N THR A 152 6.12 -20.37 14.51
CA THR A 152 6.08 -18.90 14.35
C THR A 152 7.39 -18.30 13.81
N ARG A 153 8.15 -19.08 13.04
CA ARG A 153 9.39 -18.66 12.39
C ARG A 153 9.17 -18.46 10.90
N LEU A 154 9.89 -17.48 10.36
CA LEU A 154 10.03 -17.28 8.93
C LEU A 154 11.37 -17.82 8.47
N HIS A 155 11.33 -18.69 7.47
CA HIS A 155 12.50 -19.09 6.70
C HIS A 155 12.51 -18.32 5.37
N ILE A 156 13.57 -17.55 5.14
CA ILE A 156 13.70 -16.71 3.95
C ILE A 156 14.95 -17.14 3.19
N ARG A 157 14.75 -17.57 1.94
CA ARG A 157 15.85 -17.83 1.01
C ARG A 157 16.10 -16.62 0.14
N PHE A 158 17.30 -16.07 0.25
CA PHE A 158 17.73 -14.85 -0.44
C PHE A 158 19.19 -14.96 -0.86
N ARG A 159 19.48 -14.72 -2.15
CA ARG A 159 20.84 -14.76 -2.72
C ARG A 159 21.62 -16.04 -2.36
N LEU A 160 20.98 -17.20 -2.50
CA LEU A 160 21.53 -18.52 -2.19
C LEU A 160 21.88 -18.75 -0.71
N GLN A 161 21.41 -17.89 0.19
CA GLN A 161 21.52 -18.05 1.63
C GLN A 161 20.14 -18.20 2.26
N ASP A 162 20.11 -18.90 3.39
CA ASP A 162 18.92 -19.09 4.20
C ASP A 162 19.03 -18.24 5.46
N TYR A 163 17.94 -17.54 5.77
CA TYR A 163 17.82 -16.67 6.94
C TYR A 163 16.57 -17.06 7.73
N TRP A 164 16.69 -17.01 9.05
CA TRP A 164 15.58 -17.31 9.96
C TRP A 164 15.25 -16.09 10.80
N PHE A 165 13.96 -15.80 10.89
CA PHE A 165 13.43 -14.70 11.68
C PHE A 165 12.29 -15.21 12.55
N ASP A 166 12.13 -14.59 13.71
CA ASP A 166 10.87 -14.66 14.44
C ASP A 166 9.81 -13.84 13.69
N ALA A 167 8.60 -14.37 13.56
CA ALA A 167 7.52 -13.73 12.84
C ALA A 167 7.08 -12.40 13.47
N ASP A 168 7.01 -12.31 14.80
CA ASP A 168 6.52 -11.10 15.49
C ASP A 168 7.45 -9.91 15.31
N ASP A 169 8.69 -10.23 14.96
CA ASP A 169 9.84 -9.35 15.00
C ASP A 169 10.35 -9.01 13.59
N PHE A 170 9.72 -9.60 12.56
CA PHE A 170 10.12 -9.47 11.16
C PHE A 170 9.67 -8.15 10.53
N SER A 171 10.58 -7.50 9.80
CA SER A 171 10.30 -6.33 8.97
C SER A 171 11.34 -6.21 7.86
N LEU A 172 11.03 -5.42 6.82
CA LEU A 172 11.99 -5.14 5.74
C LEU A 172 13.31 -4.56 6.28
N ASN A 173 13.24 -3.58 7.20
CA ASN A 173 14.43 -2.98 7.81
C ASN A 173 15.28 -4.00 8.58
N ARG A 174 14.66 -4.91 9.34
CA ARG A 174 15.40 -5.96 10.04
C ARG A 174 16.06 -6.92 9.05
N PHE A 175 15.34 -7.30 8.00
CA PHE A 175 15.88 -8.12 6.92
C PHE A 175 17.09 -7.45 6.25
N GLU A 176 17.01 -6.16 5.91
CA GLU A 176 18.12 -5.40 5.32
C GLU A 176 19.35 -5.37 6.24
N LYS A 177 19.14 -5.20 7.55
CA LYS A 177 20.23 -5.21 8.56
C LYS A 177 20.92 -6.57 8.66
N VAL A 178 20.16 -7.66 8.70
CA VAL A 178 20.70 -9.03 8.84
C VAL A 178 21.40 -9.49 7.56
N THR A 179 20.81 -9.21 6.40
CA THR A 179 21.39 -9.62 5.11
C THR A 179 22.48 -8.67 4.59
N GLY A 180 22.58 -7.46 5.15
CA GLY A 180 23.43 -6.38 4.65
C GLY A 180 23.00 -5.82 3.29
N PHE A 181 21.89 -6.28 2.71
CA PHE A 181 21.39 -5.83 1.42
C PHE A 181 20.40 -4.68 1.62
N ARG A 182 20.63 -3.54 0.95
CA ARG A 182 19.72 -2.38 0.99
C ARG A 182 18.87 -2.31 -0.28
N PHE A 183 17.55 -2.43 -0.13
CA PHE A 183 16.60 -2.18 -1.21
C PHE A 183 16.44 -0.68 -1.49
N ALA A 184 16.76 0.19 -0.54
CA ALA A 184 16.57 1.64 -0.63
C ALA A 184 15.12 2.00 -0.99
N ILE A 185 14.17 1.36 -0.31
CA ILE A 185 12.72 1.56 -0.42
C ILE A 185 12.20 1.88 0.98
N ARG A 186 11.38 2.90 1.11
CA ARG A 186 10.79 3.31 2.38
C ARG A 186 9.59 2.42 2.70
N THR A 187 9.31 2.24 3.99
CA THR A 187 8.06 1.64 4.45
C THR A 187 7.36 2.62 5.38
N ALA A 188 6.02 2.60 5.38
CA ALA A 188 5.20 3.32 6.35
C ALA A 188 4.16 2.37 6.93
N LYS A 189 4.06 2.34 8.26
CA LYS A 189 3.15 1.49 9.01
C LYS A 189 2.28 2.35 9.91
N SER A 190 1.03 1.92 10.10
CA SER A 190 0.13 2.51 11.08
C SER A 190 0.67 2.30 12.48
N ILE A 191 0.61 3.35 13.31
CA ILE A 191 1.22 3.36 14.65
C ILE A 191 0.31 2.66 15.67
N SER A 192 -1.00 2.85 15.54
CA SER A 192 -1.99 2.45 16.55
C SER A 192 -3.01 1.44 16.05
N ALA A 193 -2.90 0.99 14.80
CA ALA A 193 -3.86 0.07 14.20
C ALA A 193 -3.18 -0.85 13.17
N LEU A 194 -3.92 -1.85 12.69
CA LEU A 194 -3.45 -2.75 11.64
C LEU A 194 -3.19 -2.01 10.32
N THR A 195 -3.99 -1.00 9.98
CA THR A 195 -3.85 -0.20 8.75
C THR A 195 -4.10 1.28 9.03
N PHE A 196 -3.74 2.17 8.09
CA PHE A 196 -4.09 3.59 8.16
C PHE A 196 -5.59 3.80 8.02
N LEU A 197 -6.28 2.98 7.22
CA LEU A 197 -7.74 3.01 7.14
C LEU A 197 -8.39 2.65 8.48
N HIS A 198 -7.89 1.64 9.18
CA HIS A 198 -8.37 1.31 10.53
C HIS A 198 -8.09 2.44 11.52
N GLN A 199 -6.94 3.10 11.41
CA GLN A 199 -6.61 4.27 12.24
C GLN A 199 -7.59 5.42 12.00
N LEU A 200 -7.98 5.70 10.76
CA LEU A 200 -9.01 6.72 10.46
C LEU A 200 -10.38 6.33 11.03
N LYS A 201 -10.79 5.07 10.89
CA LYS A 201 -12.07 4.58 11.43
C LYS A 201 -12.15 4.69 12.95
N ALA A 202 -11.02 4.59 13.65
CA ALA A 202 -10.94 4.72 15.10
C ALA A 202 -10.82 6.18 15.57
N GLY A 203 -10.56 7.13 14.66
CA GLY A 203 -10.44 8.55 14.98
C GLY A 203 -11.79 9.20 15.33
N PRO A 204 -11.79 10.32 16.08
CA PRO A 204 -13.01 11.05 16.35
C PRO A 204 -13.63 11.57 15.04
N PHE A 205 -14.93 11.36 14.87
CA PHE A 205 -15.69 11.94 13.76
C PHE A 205 -15.57 13.48 13.83
N ASN A 206 -15.02 14.10 12.79
CA ASN A 206 -14.92 15.55 12.71
C ASN A 206 -15.99 16.08 11.73
N PRO A 207 -17.12 16.62 12.21
CA PRO A 207 -18.20 17.11 11.36
C PRO A 207 -17.86 18.40 10.59
N ASN A 208 -16.70 19.03 10.85
CA ASN A 208 -16.34 20.35 10.32
C ASN A 208 -15.31 20.29 9.17
N LEU A 209 -15.21 19.16 8.47
CA LEU A 209 -14.39 18.99 7.27
C LEU A 209 -15.23 19.08 5.99
#